data_AF-A0A381ZLP4-F1
#
_entry.id   AF-A0A381ZLP4-F1
#
_cell.length_a   1.000
_cell.length_b   1.000
_cell.length_c   1.000
_cell.angle_alpha   90.00
_cell.angle_beta   90.00
_cell.angle_gamma   90.00
#
_symmetry.space_group_name_H-M   'P 1'
#
loop_
_entity.id
_entity.type
_entity.pdbx_description
1 polymer ?
#
loop_
_entity_poly.entity_id
_entity_poly.type
_entity_poly.pdbx_seq_one_letter_code
_entity_poly.pdbx_strand_id
1 'polypeptide(L)'
;MKIDMMEKHPLGSQAFIPMKETTFLCFVAPPGESPEIDKIQSFIIPPKTGINYKPGIWHFPLISTEDTDFLVIDRKGNSENLVIHKFDKEKVVLKY
;
A
#
# COMPACT_ATOMS: atom_id res chain seq x y z
N MET A 1 2.55 0.99 14.55
CA MET A 1 1.53 1.81 13.86
C MET A 1 0.20 1.06 13.82
N LYS A 2 -0.92 1.74 14.12
CA LYS A 2 -2.26 1.15 13.95
C LYS A 2 -2.60 1.15 12.45
N ILE A 3 -3.10 0.02 11.95
CA ILE A 3 -3.66 -0.09 10.60
C ILE A 3 -5.17 -0.22 10.75
N ASP A 4 -5.92 0.78 10.32
CA ASP A 4 -7.38 0.82 10.44
C ASP A 4 -8.12 0.72 9.10
N MET A 5 -7.38 0.66 7.99
CA MET A 5 -7.94 0.44 6.66
C MET A 5 -6.91 -0.19 5.70
N MET A 6 -7.37 -0.64 4.53
CA MET A 6 -6.54 -0.90 3.34
C MET A 6 -7.29 -0.44 2.10
N GLU A 7 -6.57 -0.10 1.04
CA GLU A 7 -7.12 0.29 -0.26
C GLU A 7 -6.62 -0.60 -1.40
N LYS A 8 -7.36 -0.60 -2.51
CA LYS A 8 -6.91 -1.20 -3.77
C LYS A 8 -7.37 -0.38 -4.98
N HIS A 9 -6.61 -0.52 -6.06
CA HIS A 9 -6.90 0.08 -7.36
C HIS A 9 -7.21 -1.01 -8.39
N PRO A 10 -8.50 -1.31 -8.68
CA PRO A 10 -8.86 -2.44 -9.54
C PRO A 10 -8.53 -2.25 -11.03
N LEU A 11 -8.42 -1.01 -11.51
CA LEU A 11 -8.27 -0.67 -12.93
C LEU A 11 -6.85 -0.24 -13.31
N GLY A 12 -5.92 -0.13 -12.37
CA GLY A 12 -4.56 0.32 -12.64
C GLY A 12 -3.57 -0.08 -11.56
N SER A 13 -2.31 -0.21 -11.94
CA SER A 13 -1.21 -0.37 -11.00
C SER A 13 -0.88 0.96 -10.34
N GLN A 14 -0.12 0.91 -9.24
CA GLN A 14 0.38 2.11 -8.57
C GLN A 14 1.82 1.89 -8.12
N ALA A 15 2.73 2.72 -8.61
CA ALA A 15 4.14 2.67 -8.28
C ALA A 15 4.55 3.80 -7.35
N PHE A 16 5.45 3.48 -6.42
CA PHE A 16 6.08 4.43 -5.50
C PHE A 16 7.60 4.29 -5.61
N ILE A 17 8.28 5.39 -5.93
CA ILE A 17 9.73 5.45 -6.05
C ILE A 17 10.24 6.60 -5.16
N PRO A 18 11.05 6.33 -4.13
CA PRO A 18 11.57 7.39 -3.28
C PRO A 18 12.54 8.30 -4.06
N MET A 19 12.46 9.62 -3.84
CA MET A 19 13.30 10.61 -4.55
C MET A 19 14.65 10.87 -3.89
N LYS A 20 14.87 10.28 -2.71
CA LYS A 20 16.18 10.18 -2.06
C LYS A 20 16.39 8.73 -1.60
N GLU A 21 17.62 8.35 -1.26
CA GLU A 21 17.88 7.02 -0.71
C GLU A 21 17.17 6.88 0.64
N THR A 22 16.08 6.11 0.68
CA THR A 22 15.21 5.98 1.87
C THR A 22 14.67 4.56 1.98
N THR A 23 14.63 4.06 3.21
CA THR A 23 13.91 2.84 3.56
C THR A 23 12.45 3.18 3.77
N PHE A 24 11.52 2.32 3.35
CA PHE A 24 10.09 2.53 3.63
C PHE A 24 9.38 1.18 3.77
N LEU A 25 8.12 1.20 4.18
CA LEU A 25 7.36 -0.02 4.45
C LEU A 25 6.24 -0.22 3.45
N CYS A 26 6.04 -1.49 3.09
CA CYS A 26 4.83 -1.96 2.43
C CYS A 26 4.01 -2.78 3.39
N PHE A 27 2.69 -2.66 3.28
CA PHE A 27 1.73 -3.48 4.02
C PHE A 27 0.65 -3.88 3.02
N VAL A 28 0.57 -5.17 2.69
CA VAL A 28 -0.19 -5.68 1.54
C VAL A 28 -0.98 -6.92 1.88
N ALA A 29 -2.02 -7.19 1.08
CA ALA A 29 -2.73 -8.46 1.07
C ALA A 29 -3.09 -8.87 -0.38
N PRO A 30 -3.26 -10.18 -0.66
CA PRO A 30 -3.68 -10.67 -1.97
C PRO A 30 -4.99 -10.03 -2.45
N PRO A 31 -5.28 -10.02 -3.76
CA PRO A 31 -6.51 -9.44 -4.27
C PRO A 31 -7.74 -10.29 -3.85
N GLY A 32 -8.87 -9.62 -3.62
CA GLY A 32 -10.12 -10.26 -3.21
C GLY A 32 -11.22 -9.23 -2.93
N GLU A 33 -12.41 -9.68 -2.50
CA GLU A 33 -13.52 -8.78 -2.14
C GLU A 33 -13.20 -7.91 -0.91
N SER A 34 -12.44 -8.46 0.05
CA SER A 34 -11.89 -7.78 1.23
C SER A 34 -10.49 -8.32 1.52
N PRO A 35 -9.64 -7.59 2.27
CA PRO A 35 -8.33 -8.09 2.69
C PRO A 35 -8.48 -9.20 3.75
N GLU A 36 -7.97 -10.39 3.44
CA GLU A 36 -7.91 -11.50 4.38
C GLU A 36 -6.75 -11.28 5.38
N ILE A 37 -7.07 -11.15 6.67
CA ILE A 37 -6.12 -10.74 7.72
C ILE A 37 -4.95 -11.72 7.87
N ASP A 38 -5.22 -13.03 7.75
CA ASP A 38 -4.23 -14.10 7.83
C ASP A 38 -3.27 -14.13 6.63
N LYS A 39 -3.60 -13.44 5.53
CA LYS A 39 -2.78 -13.32 4.33
C LYS A 39 -2.07 -11.99 4.20
N ILE A 40 -2.23 -11.09 5.17
CA ILE A 40 -1.50 -9.83 5.21
C ILE A 40 0.00 -10.10 5.34
N GLN A 41 0.78 -9.37 4.57
CA GLN A 41 2.24 -9.36 4.64
C GLN A 41 2.76 -7.92 4.71
N SER A 42 3.89 -7.74 5.39
CA SER A 42 4.60 -6.47 5.43
C SER A 42 6.05 -6.64 5.01
N PHE A 43 6.58 -5.65 4.31
CA PHE A 43 7.94 -5.67 3.80
C PHE A 43 8.68 -4.39 4.17
N ILE A 44 9.94 -4.53 4.55
CA ILE A 44 10.88 -3.42 4.62
C ILE A 44 11.52 -3.29 3.24
N ILE A 45 11.28 -2.16 2.58
CA ILE A 45 11.83 -1.87 1.26
C ILE A 45 13.19 -1.19 1.45
N PRO A 46 14.29 -1.82 0.99
CA PRO A 46 15.62 -1.26 1.19
C PRO A 46 15.83 0.00 0.35
N PRO A 47 16.85 0.82 0.67
CA PRO A 47 17.21 1.98 -0.15
C PRO A 47 17.41 1.59 -1.62
N LYS A 48 17.23 2.56 -2.53
CA LYS A 48 17.37 2.39 -3.99
C LYS A 48 16.33 1.45 -4.62
N THR A 49 15.29 1.10 -3.88
CA THR A 49 14.21 0.21 -4.37
C THR A 49 12.90 0.97 -4.42
N GLY A 50 12.20 0.89 -5.55
CA GLY A 50 10.80 1.29 -5.68
C GLY A 50 9.89 0.08 -5.70
N ILE A 51 8.58 0.30 -5.57
CA ILE A 51 7.57 -0.75 -5.66
C ILE A 51 6.54 -0.41 -6.72
N ASN A 52 5.84 -1.44 -7.21
CA ASN A 52 4.65 -1.27 -8.05
C ASN A 52 3.59 -2.30 -7.65
N TYR A 53 2.49 -1.83 -7.08
CA TYR A 53 1.34 -2.68 -6.77
C TYR A 53 0.61 -3.03 -8.06
N LYS A 54 0.39 -4.34 -8.28
CA LYS A 54 -0.46 -4.81 -9.38
C LYS A 54 -1.92 -4.36 -9.15
N PRO A 55 -2.72 -4.20 -10.21
CA PRO A 55 -4.14 -3.90 -10.06
C PRO A 55 -4.84 -4.88 -9.11
N GLY A 56 -5.68 -4.35 -8.23
CA GLY A 56 -6.48 -5.13 -7.28
C GLY A 56 -5.77 -5.62 -6.02
N ILE A 57 -4.45 -5.41 -5.88
CA ILE A 57 -3.72 -5.70 -4.63
C ILE A 57 -4.19 -4.76 -3.53
N TRP A 58 -4.59 -5.33 -2.39
CA TRP A 58 -4.85 -4.55 -1.20
C TRP A 58 -3.53 -4.07 -0.61
N HIS A 59 -3.45 -2.79 -0.24
CA HIS A 59 -2.30 -2.21 0.41
C HIS A 59 -2.73 -1.10 1.38
N PHE A 60 -1.88 -0.80 2.36
CA PHE A 60 -1.99 0.44 3.12
C PHE A 60 -1.38 1.58 2.30
N PRO A 61 -1.88 2.84 2.41
CA PRO A 61 -1.21 4.00 1.84
C PRO A 61 0.27 4.09 2.23
N LEU A 62 1.07 4.80 1.44
CA LEU A 62 2.52 4.93 1.61
C LEU A 62 2.96 5.13 3.08
N ILE A 63 3.89 4.27 3.54
CA ILE A 63 4.47 4.34 4.90
C ILE A 63 5.95 4.72 4.78
N SER A 64 6.24 6.01 4.76
CA SER A 64 7.62 6.50 4.77
C SER A 64 8.22 6.44 6.19
N THR A 65 9.51 6.13 6.31
CA THR A 65 10.22 6.19 7.61
C THR A 65 10.87 7.54 7.86
N GLU A 66 10.90 8.42 6.86
CA GLU A 66 11.49 9.75 6.91
C GLU A 66 10.66 10.74 6.10
N ASP A 67 10.90 12.03 6.32
CA ASP A 67 10.37 13.08 5.45
C ASP A 67 11.10 13.07 4.10
N THR A 68 10.39 12.78 3.02
CA THR A 68 10.89 12.74 1.65
C THR A 68 9.76 12.72 0.63
N ASP A 69 10.08 13.16 -0.58
CA ASP A 69 9.23 13.01 -1.74
C ASP A 69 9.29 11.59 -2.33
N PHE A 70 8.17 11.18 -2.93
CA PHE A 70 8.05 9.98 -3.74
C PHE A 70 7.52 10.35 -5.11
N LEU A 71 8.17 9.84 -6.16
CA LEU A 71 7.56 9.79 -7.49
C LEU A 71 6.47 8.72 -7.46
N VAL A 72 5.24 9.14 -7.75
CA VAL A 72 4.07 8.26 -7.83
C VAL A 72 3.61 8.17 -9.28
N ILE A 73 3.40 6.94 -9.75
CA ILE A 73 2.88 6.67 -11.11
C ILE A 73 1.66 5.78 -10.97
N ASP A 74 0.50 6.32 -11.33
CA ASP A 74 -0.78 5.62 -11.24
C ASP A 74 -1.70 5.91 -12.44
N ARG A 75 -2.89 5.30 -12.42
CA ARG A 75 -3.91 5.49 -13.46
C ARG A 75 -4.74 6.72 -13.18
N LYS A 76 -4.73 7.66 -14.14
CA LYS A 76 -5.75 8.70 -14.29
C LYS A 76 -6.84 8.27 -15.28
N GLY A 77 -8.11 8.40 -14.90
CA GLY A 77 -9.25 8.10 -15.77
C GLY A 77 -10.60 8.41 -15.13
N ASN A 78 -11.67 8.36 -15.93
CA ASN A 78 -13.02 8.77 -15.49
C ASN A 78 -13.78 7.71 -14.67
N SER A 79 -13.28 6.47 -14.61
CA SER A 79 -13.90 5.38 -13.86
C SER A 79 -13.39 5.34 -12.43
N GLU A 80 -14.25 4.97 -11.48
CA GLU A 80 -13.87 4.69 -10.09
C GLU A 80 -12.77 3.62 -10.04
N ASN A 81 -11.66 3.96 -9.38
CA ASN A 81 -10.47 3.11 -9.30
C ASN A 81 -9.92 3.07 -7.86
N LEU A 82 -10.74 3.33 -6.85
CA LEU A 82 -10.32 3.27 -5.45
C LEU A 82 -11.40 2.53 -4.67
N VAL A 83 -10.99 1.47 -3.98
CA VAL A 83 -11.86 0.75 -3.04
C VAL A 83 -11.16 0.76 -1.69
N ILE A 84 -11.89 1.14 -0.64
CA ILE A 84 -11.40 1.21 0.74
C ILE A 84 -12.11 0.15 1.57
N HIS A 85 -11.35 -0.60 2.36
CA HIS A 85 -11.85 -1.50 3.40
C HIS A 85 -11.38 -1.00 4.76
N LYS A 86 -12.30 -0.84 5.72
CA LYS A 86 -11.99 -0.40 7.09
C LYS A 86 -11.99 -1.60 8.04
N PHE A 87 -11.02 -1.65 8.95
CA PHE A 87 -10.96 -2.61 10.05
C PHE A 87 -11.66 -2.05 11.28
N ASP A 88 -12.99 -2.18 11.34
CA ASP A 88 -13.80 -1.64 12.44
C ASP A 88 -13.81 -2.55 13.68
N LYS A 89 -13.68 -3.87 13.49
CA LYS A 89 -13.75 -4.87 14.57
C LYS A 89 -12.37 -5.44 14.90
N GLU A 90 -11.46 -5.40 13.94
CA GLU A 90 -10.18 -6.06 13.99
C GLU A 90 -9.08 -5.09 14.42
N LYS A 91 -8.19 -5.57 15.28
CA LYS A 91 -7.06 -4.77 15.75
C LYS A 91 -5.80 -5.16 15.00
N VAL A 92 -5.53 -4.47 13.89
CA VAL A 92 -4.33 -4.68 13.08
C VAL A 92 -3.24 -3.68 13.49
N VAL A 93 -2.05 -4.19 13.83
CA VAL A 93 -0.91 -3.38 14.27
C VAL A 93 0.34 -3.80 13.53
N LEU A 94 0.96 -2.86 12.83
CA LEU A 94 2.30 -3.01 12.28
C LEU A 94 3.32 -2.64 13.36
N LYS A 95 4.21 -3.58 13.71
CA LYS A 95 5.36 -3.32 14.59
C LYS A 95 6.61 -3.22 13.70
N TYR A 96 7.16 -2.02 13.64
CA TYR A 96 8.39 -1.67 12.93
C TYR A 96 9.23 -0.81 13.87
#